data_AF-E4YND1-F1
#
_entry.id   AF-E4YND1-F1
#
_cell.length_a   1.000
_cell.length_b   1.000
_cell.length_c   1.000
_cell.angle_alpha   90.00
_cell.angle_beta   90.00
_cell.angle_gamma   90.00
#
_symmetry.space_group_name_H-M   'P 1'
#
loop_
_entity.id
_entity.type
_entity.pdbx_description
1 polymer ?
#
loop_
_entity_poly.entity_id
_entity_poly.type
_entity_poly.pdbx_seq_one_letter_code
_entity_poly.pdbx_strand_id
1 'polypeptide(L)'
;GGGIGDFLKRISKDDPQFLYRVLYDLLFYFGIIIIVLNLIFGVIIDTFADLRNEKQKKDDIIRNTCFICGLERRSFDNRSISFETHIQYEHNMWHYLYFIVHLRTKSQTEYTGPESFVSTLIQQNDLKWFPRHQAMSLQLLPTNDDQHDVKILFQRLESVADTVSGLTEQLDDFKIRVEEQRRRNQRLSIIKSSIRHAPRPVYKDSSENKKLERNASLRVKFATQQTKSIDSDQFENADNDVSLF
;
A
#
# COMPACT_ATOMS: atom_id res chain seq x y z
N GLY A 1 -39.91 -63.69 -16.66
CA GLY A 1 -39.01 -64.14 -15.58
C GLY A 1 -39.84 -64.64 -14.42
N GLY A 2 -40.40 -65.85 -14.54
CA GLY A 2 -41.23 -66.49 -13.51
C GLY A 2 -40.42 -67.48 -12.68
N GLY A 3 -39.42 -67.01 -11.93
CA GLY A 3 -38.71 -67.86 -10.95
C GLY A 3 -38.03 -69.12 -11.51
N ILE A 4 -37.46 -69.92 -10.61
CA ILE A 4 -37.00 -71.29 -10.91
C ILE A 4 -38.14 -72.31 -10.71
N GLY A 5 -39.23 -71.90 -10.05
CA GLY A 5 -40.43 -72.72 -9.81
C GLY A 5 -41.14 -73.17 -11.08
N ASP A 6 -41.08 -72.40 -12.17
CA ASP A 6 -41.67 -72.78 -13.46
C ASP A 6 -40.93 -73.93 -14.16
N PHE A 7 -39.66 -74.18 -13.83
CA PHE A 7 -38.85 -75.25 -14.41
C PHE A 7 -38.85 -76.53 -13.57
N LEU A 8 -39.33 -76.47 -12.34
CA LEU A 8 -39.28 -77.58 -11.40
C LEU A 8 -40.60 -78.38 -11.41
N LYS A 9 -40.52 -79.69 -11.17
CA LYS A 9 -41.65 -80.61 -11.27
C LYS A 9 -42.79 -80.17 -10.34
N ARG A 10 -44.00 -80.06 -10.87
CA ARG A 10 -45.21 -79.75 -10.09
C ARG A 10 -45.49 -80.90 -9.11
N ILE A 11 -45.52 -80.58 -7.82
CA ILE A 11 -45.89 -81.50 -6.74
C ILE A 11 -47.42 -81.45 -6.58
N SER A 12 -48.05 -82.59 -6.25
CA SER A 12 -49.49 -82.63 -5.97
C SER A 12 -49.84 -81.82 -4.72
N LYS A 13 -51.06 -81.27 -4.66
CA LYS A 13 -51.54 -80.49 -3.52
C LYS A 13 -51.69 -81.32 -2.23
N ASP A 14 -51.76 -82.64 -2.36
CA ASP A 14 -51.97 -83.57 -1.25
C ASP A 14 -50.67 -83.95 -0.53
N ASP A 15 -49.52 -83.52 -1.06
CA ASP A 15 -48.22 -83.79 -0.45
C ASP A 15 -47.90 -82.73 0.63
N PRO A 16 -47.57 -83.12 1.88
CA PRO A 16 -47.16 -82.18 2.92
C PRO A 16 -45.97 -81.29 2.52
N GLN A 17 -45.17 -81.68 1.52
CA GLN A 17 -44.03 -80.89 1.02
C GLN A 17 -44.44 -79.74 0.07
N PHE A 18 -45.70 -79.68 -0.37
CA PHE A 18 -46.19 -78.64 -1.28
C PHE A 18 -46.04 -77.22 -0.70
N LEU A 19 -46.28 -77.05 0.61
CA LEU A 19 -46.18 -75.74 1.25
C LEU A 19 -44.73 -75.22 1.29
N TYR A 20 -43.77 -76.09 1.65
CA TYR A 20 -42.35 -75.76 1.64
C TYR A 20 -41.86 -75.38 0.25
N ARG A 21 -42.36 -76.07 -0.78
CA ARG A 21 -42.07 -75.80 -2.18
C ARG A 21 -42.54 -74.40 -2.60
N VAL A 22 -43.79 -74.04 -2.30
CA VAL A 22 -44.35 -72.72 -2.62
C VAL A 22 -43.61 -71.61 -1.91
N LEU A 23 -43.29 -71.81 -0.62
CA LEU A 23 -42.53 -70.83 0.15
C LEU A 23 -41.10 -70.65 -0.40
N TYR A 24 -40.44 -71.74 -0.80
CA TYR A 24 -39.13 -71.67 -1.45
C TYR A 24 -39.18 -70.88 -2.75
N ASP A 25 -40.15 -71.16 -3.63
CA ASP A 25 -40.29 -70.46 -4.91
C ASP A 25 -40.64 -68.97 -4.71
N LEU A 26 -41.44 -68.63 -3.69
CA LEU A 26 -41.78 -67.25 -3.33
C LEU A 26 -40.56 -66.50 -2.77
N LEU A 27 -39.84 -67.08 -1.81
CA LEU A 27 -38.64 -66.48 -1.24
C LEU A 27 -37.53 -66.34 -2.28
N PHE A 28 -37.39 -67.31 -3.19
CA PHE A 28 -36.46 -67.22 -4.31
C PHE A 28 -36.83 -66.09 -5.26
N TYR A 29 -38.11 -65.96 -5.59
CA TYR A 29 -38.57 -64.90 -6.48
C TYR A 29 -38.35 -63.50 -5.89
N PHE A 30 -38.81 -63.25 -4.66
CA PHE A 30 -38.63 -61.94 -4.02
C PHE A 30 -37.19 -61.68 -3.59
N GLY A 31 -36.51 -62.69 -3.05
CA GLY A 31 -35.16 -62.55 -2.53
C GLY A 31 -34.11 -62.44 -3.63
N ILE A 32 -34.14 -63.31 -4.64
CA ILE A 32 -33.09 -63.32 -5.66
C ILE A 32 -33.49 -62.46 -6.86
N ILE A 33 -34.66 -62.68 -7.46
CA ILE A 33 -34.98 -62.00 -8.71
C ILE A 33 -35.22 -60.50 -8.48
N ILE A 34 -36.10 -60.13 -7.54
CA ILE A 34 -36.43 -58.71 -7.31
C ILE A 34 -35.22 -57.94 -6.79
N ILE A 35 -34.48 -58.48 -5.81
CA ILE A 35 -33.30 -57.79 -5.26
C ILE A 35 -32.20 -57.67 -6.30
N VAL A 36 -31.81 -58.74 -7.00
CA VAL A 36 -30.70 -58.68 -7.97
C VAL A 36 -31.04 -57.78 -9.15
N LEU A 37 -32.26 -57.85 -9.67
CA LEU A 37 -32.69 -57.01 -10.78
C LEU A 37 -32.66 -55.53 -10.39
N ASN A 38 -33.18 -55.20 -9.21
CA ASN A 38 -33.16 -53.83 -8.71
C ASN A 38 -31.75 -53.37 -8.32
N LEU A 39 -30.87 -54.26 -7.89
CA LEU A 39 -29.46 -53.96 -7.62
C LEU A 39 -28.72 -53.61 -8.90
N ILE A 40 -28.87 -54.42 -9.96
CA ILE A 40 -28.24 -54.15 -11.26
C ILE A 40 -28.73 -52.80 -11.81
N PHE A 41 -30.04 -52.54 -11.80
CA PHE A 41 -30.57 -51.24 -12.20
C PHE A 41 -30.07 -50.11 -11.30
N GLY A 42 -29.95 -50.35 -9.99
CA GLY A 42 -29.38 -49.40 -9.04
C GLY A 42 -27.96 -48.99 -9.44
N VAL A 43 -27.07 -49.95 -9.70
CA VAL A 43 -25.68 -49.67 -10.13
C VAL A 43 -25.65 -48.93 -11.47
N ILE A 44 -26.48 -49.34 -12.44
CA ILE A 44 -26.55 -48.67 -13.74
C ILE A 44 -27.00 -47.21 -13.57
N ILE A 45 -28.05 -46.95 -12.78
CA ILE A 45 -28.55 -45.59 -12.53
C ILE A 45 -27.49 -44.74 -11.81
N ASP A 46 -26.80 -45.31 -10.84
CA ASP A 46 -25.74 -44.64 -10.08
C ASP A 46 -24.59 -44.22 -11.00
N THR A 47 -24.09 -45.14 -11.82
CA THR A 47 -23.02 -44.83 -12.80
C THR A 47 -23.44 -43.76 -13.81
N PHE A 48 -24.68 -43.77 -14.29
CA PHE A 48 -25.18 -42.72 -15.19
C PHE A 48 -25.34 -41.36 -14.48
N ALA A 49 -25.76 -41.37 -13.20
CA ALA A 49 -25.83 -40.16 -12.40
C ALA A 49 -24.44 -39.54 -12.22
N ASP A 50 -23.42 -40.36 -11.96
CA ASP A 50 -22.03 -39.91 -11.85
C ASP A 50 -21.50 -39.32 -13.15
N LEU A 51 -21.71 -40.00 -14.29
CA LEU A 51 -21.32 -39.48 -15.61
C LEU A 51 -21.98 -38.12 -15.92
N ARG A 52 -23.24 -37.95 -15.51
CA ARG A 52 -23.96 -36.67 -15.65
C ARG A 52 -23.35 -35.59 -14.76
N ASN A 53 -23.06 -35.92 -13.50
CA ASN A 53 -22.47 -34.99 -12.55
C ASN A 53 -21.07 -34.55 -13.01
N GLU A 54 -20.25 -35.48 -13.51
CA GLU A 54 -18.93 -35.17 -14.05
C GLU A 54 -19.02 -34.25 -15.26
N LYS A 55 -19.93 -34.53 -16.21
CA LYS A 55 -20.18 -33.66 -17.35
C LYS A 55 -20.61 -32.26 -16.93
N GLN A 56 -21.56 -32.16 -16.00
CA GLN A 56 -22.05 -30.88 -15.51
C GLN A 56 -20.92 -30.09 -14.84
N LYS A 57 -20.12 -30.73 -13.99
CA LYS A 57 -18.97 -30.10 -13.33
C LYS A 57 -17.95 -29.57 -14.35
N LYS A 58 -17.63 -30.34 -15.40
CA LYS A 58 -16.74 -29.90 -16.48
C LYS A 58 -17.30 -28.70 -17.23
N ASP A 59 -18.57 -28.75 -17.61
CA ASP A 59 -19.25 -27.65 -18.28
C ASP A 59 -19.26 -26.38 -17.41
N ASP A 60 -19.49 -26.52 -16.10
CA ASP A 60 -19.51 -25.41 -15.17
C ASP A 60 -18.14 -24.75 -15.01
N ILE A 61 -17.05 -25.55 -14.96
CA ILE A 61 -15.67 -25.02 -14.94
C ILE A 61 -15.38 -24.27 -16.25
N ILE A 62 -15.71 -24.84 -17.41
CA ILE A 62 -15.46 -24.20 -18.72
C ILE A 62 -16.22 -22.88 -18.85
N ARG A 63 -17.45 -22.80 -18.30
CA ARG A 63 -18.28 -21.58 -18.38
C ARG A 63 -17.86 -20.50 -17.38
N ASN A 64 -17.35 -20.88 -16.22
CA ASN A 64 -17.14 -19.96 -15.10
C ASN A 64 -15.67 -19.72 -14.75
N THR A 65 -14.72 -20.33 -15.45
CA THR A 65 -13.29 -20.15 -15.21
C THR A 65 -12.60 -19.74 -16.51
N CYS A 66 -11.79 -18.69 -16.47
CA CYS A 66 -11.00 -18.27 -17.63
C CYS A 66 -9.93 -19.33 -17.96
N PHE A 67 -9.88 -19.77 -19.22
CA PHE A 67 -8.94 -20.79 -19.67
C PHE A 67 -7.45 -20.39 -19.53
N ILE A 68 -7.15 -19.10 -19.69
CA ILE A 68 -5.76 -18.61 -19.70
C ILE A 68 -5.23 -18.38 -18.28
N CYS A 69 -5.96 -17.59 -17.47
CA CYS A 69 -5.48 -17.19 -16.14
C CYS A 69 -6.04 -18.00 -14.97
N GLY A 70 -7.07 -18.83 -15.19
CA GLY A 70 -7.70 -19.63 -14.16
C GLY A 70 -8.54 -18.85 -13.14
N LEU A 71 -8.86 -17.58 -13.41
CA LEU A 71 -9.74 -16.79 -12.55
C LEU A 71 -11.21 -17.19 -12.74
N GLU A 72 -11.95 -17.24 -11.64
CA GLU A 72 -13.39 -17.50 -11.66
C GLU A 72 -14.16 -16.25 -12.09
N ARG A 73 -15.31 -16.46 -12.72
CA ARG A 73 -16.25 -15.41 -13.12
C ARG A 73 -16.61 -14.48 -11.97
N ARG A 74 -16.73 -15.05 -10.76
CA ARG A 74 -17.03 -14.32 -9.52
C ARG A 74 -15.99 -13.25 -9.17
N SER A 75 -14.73 -13.39 -9.61
CA SER A 75 -13.68 -12.40 -9.39
C SER A 75 -13.91 -11.08 -10.14
N PHE A 76 -14.76 -11.12 -11.17
CA PHE A 76 -15.13 -9.97 -12.01
C PHE A 76 -16.48 -9.36 -11.59
N ASP A 77 -17.20 -9.98 -10.65
CA ASP A 77 -18.42 -9.42 -10.08
C ASP A 77 -18.06 -8.11 -9.34
N ASN A 78 -18.83 -7.04 -9.57
CA ASN A 78 -18.57 -5.69 -9.05
C ASN A 78 -17.30 -4.99 -9.58
N ARG A 79 -16.77 -5.43 -10.73
CA ARG A 79 -15.68 -4.75 -11.44
C ARG A 79 -16.20 -3.93 -12.62
N SER A 80 -15.36 -3.04 -13.14
CA SER A 80 -15.69 -2.24 -14.34
C SER A 80 -15.71 -3.06 -15.63
N ILE A 81 -15.05 -4.22 -15.64
CA ILE A 81 -14.91 -5.11 -16.79
C ILE A 81 -15.62 -6.43 -16.47
N SER A 82 -16.50 -6.88 -17.38
CA SER A 82 -17.23 -8.14 -17.24
C SER A 82 -16.35 -9.35 -17.59
N PHE A 83 -16.71 -10.52 -17.10
CA PHE A 83 -16.02 -11.76 -17.45
C PHE A 83 -16.05 -12.04 -18.97
N GLU A 84 -17.14 -11.71 -19.67
CA GLU A 84 -17.26 -11.89 -21.12
C GLU A 84 -16.26 -11.01 -21.87
N THR A 85 -16.13 -9.75 -21.46
CA THR A 85 -15.17 -8.83 -22.10
C THR A 85 -13.72 -9.26 -21.82
N HIS A 86 -13.45 -9.75 -20.60
CA HIS A 86 -12.16 -10.34 -20.23
C HIS A 86 -11.76 -11.51 -21.15
N ILE A 87 -12.63 -12.51 -21.33
CA ILE A 87 -12.29 -13.67 -22.18
C ILE A 87 -12.24 -13.34 -23.68
N GLN A 88 -12.97 -12.32 -24.13
CA GLN A 88 -13.03 -11.96 -25.55
C GLN A 88 -11.86 -11.09 -26.00
N TYR A 89 -11.46 -10.12 -25.17
CA TYR A 89 -10.50 -9.09 -25.55
C TYR A 89 -9.17 -9.17 -24.80
N GLU A 90 -9.16 -9.55 -23.52
CA GLU A 90 -7.91 -9.68 -22.75
C GLU A 90 -7.31 -11.09 -22.91
N HIS A 91 -8.09 -12.13 -22.59
CA HIS A 91 -7.65 -13.52 -22.53
C HIS A 91 -8.33 -14.41 -23.57
N ASN A 92 -8.26 -13.99 -24.83
CA ASN A 92 -8.76 -14.79 -25.94
C ASN A 92 -7.80 -15.92 -26.30
N MET A 93 -8.23 -17.18 -26.13
CA MET A 93 -7.41 -18.37 -26.43
C MET A 93 -6.82 -18.38 -27.84
N TRP A 94 -7.55 -17.87 -28.84
CA TRP A 94 -7.08 -17.87 -30.22
C TRP A 94 -5.95 -16.87 -30.45
N HIS A 95 -5.97 -15.73 -29.76
CA HIS A 95 -4.87 -14.76 -29.86
C HIS A 95 -3.55 -15.35 -29.36
N TYR A 96 -3.57 -16.17 -28.30
CA TYR A 96 -2.38 -16.90 -27.85
C TYR A 96 -1.89 -17.91 -28.90
N LEU A 97 -2.80 -18.66 -29.52
CA LEU A 97 -2.45 -19.60 -30.59
C LEU A 97 -1.84 -18.87 -31.79
N TYR A 98 -2.45 -17.78 -32.23
CA TYR A 98 -1.93 -16.95 -33.33
C TYR A 98 -0.56 -16.40 -33.00
N PHE A 99 -0.32 -15.95 -31.77
CA PHE A 99 0.98 -15.46 -31.35
C PHE A 99 2.06 -16.56 -31.39
N ILE A 100 1.74 -17.79 -30.93
CA ILE A 100 2.68 -18.93 -31.02
C ILE A 100 3.01 -19.25 -32.48
N VAL A 101 2.01 -19.28 -33.37
CA VAL A 101 2.24 -19.52 -34.80
C VAL A 101 3.05 -18.38 -35.41
N HIS A 102 2.75 -17.13 -35.05
CA HIS A 102 3.47 -15.94 -35.51
C HIS A 102 4.96 -16.03 -35.17
N LEU A 103 5.30 -16.37 -33.93
CA LEU A 103 6.68 -16.60 -33.51
C LEU A 103 7.33 -17.72 -34.34
N ARG A 104 6.63 -18.81 -34.64
CA ARG A 104 7.21 -19.89 -35.45
C ARG A 104 7.49 -19.51 -36.91
N THR A 105 6.73 -18.58 -37.47
CA THR A 105 6.85 -18.18 -38.88
C THR A 105 7.73 -16.96 -39.10
N LYS A 106 7.92 -16.12 -38.08
CA LYS A 106 8.70 -14.88 -38.14
C LYS A 106 10.19 -15.17 -37.92
N SER A 107 11.08 -14.39 -38.56
CA SER A 107 12.52 -14.52 -38.34
C SER A 107 12.90 -14.09 -36.93
N GLN A 108 13.77 -14.87 -36.26
CA GLN A 108 14.26 -14.55 -34.91
C GLN A 108 14.98 -13.20 -34.82
N THR A 109 15.60 -12.76 -35.92
CA THR A 109 16.28 -11.46 -36.00
C THR A 109 15.35 -10.26 -35.95
N GLU A 110 14.04 -10.48 -36.20
CA GLU A 110 13.01 -9.44 -36.21
C GLU A 110 12.14 -9.47 -34.96
N TYR A 111 12.47 -10.33 -34.00
CA TYR A 111 11.73 -10.40 -32.76
C TYR A 111 11.88 -9.12 -31.95
N THR A 112 10.77 -8.66 -31.39
CA THR A 112 10.81 -7.65 -30.34
C THR A 112 11.37 -8.24 -29.04
N GLY A 113 11.67 -7.40 -28.04
CA GLY A 113 12.15 -7.85 -26.74
C GLY A 113 11.24 -8.89 -26.08
N PRO A 114 9.92 -8.61 -25.93
CA PRO A 114 8.96 -9.57 -25.38
C PRO A 114 8.81 -10.84 -26.24
N GLU A 115 8.83 -10.73 -27.57
CA GLU A 115 8.76 -11.89 -28.46
C GLU A 115 9.96 -12.82 -28.27
N SER A 116 11.17 -12.25 -28.15
CA SER A 116 12.40 -13.01 -27.89
C SER A 116 12.34 -13.75 -26.55
N PHE A 117 11.82 -13.06 -25.51
CA PHE A 117 11.62 -13.64 -24.20
C PHE A 117 10.65 -14.84 -24.24
N VAL A 118 9.47 -14.65 -24.85
CA VAL A 118 8.47 -15.72 -24.96
C VAL A 118 8.98 -16.87 -25.84
N SER A 119 9.64 -16.57 -26.96
CA SER A 119 10.24 -17.60 -27.83
C SER A 119 11.24 -18.48 -27.06
N THR A 120 12.06 -17.87 -26.21
CA THR A 120 13.03 -18.61 -25.37
C THR A 120 12.30 -19.55 -24.40
N LEU A 121 11.26 -19.07 -23.73
CA LEU A 121 10.47 -19.88 -22.80
C LEU A 121 9.72 -21.02 -23.52
N ILE A 122 9.20 -20.77 -24.72
CA ILE A 122 8.57 -21.82 -25.55
C ILE A 122 9.59 -22.90 -25.92
N GLN A 123 10.81 -22.53 -26.32
CA GLN A 123 11.89 -23.49 -26.62
C GLN A 123 12.30 -24.31 -25.39
N GLN A 124 12.20 -23.72 -24.20
CA GLN A 124 12.47 -24.39 -22.92
C GLN A 124 11.27 -25.20 -22.39
N ASN A 125 10.13 -25.20 -23.08
CA ASN A 125 8.85 -25.74 -22.59
C ASN A 125 8.42 -25.15 -21.24
N ASP A 126 8.80 -23.89 -20.95
CA ASP A 126 8.40 -23.20 -19.72
C ASP A 126 7.12 -22.38 -19.96
N LEU A 127 6.06 -22.69 -19.19
CA LEU A 127 4.74 -22.04 -19.30
C LEU A 127 4.62 -20.77 -18.45
N LYS A 128 5.70 -20.28 -17.83
CA LYS A 128 5.69 -19.07 -16.99
C LYS A 128 5.27 -17.78 -17.69
N TRP A 129 5.31 -17.73 -19.02
CA TRP A 129 4.86 -16.54 -19.76
C TRP A 129 3.33 -16.39 -19.81
N PHE A 130 2.57 -17.45 -19.52
CA PHE A 130 1.11 -17.34 -19.35
C PHE A 130 0.79 -16.68 -17.99
N PRO A 131 -0.20 -15.76 -17.94
CA PRO A 131 -0.62 -15.17 -16.68
C PRO A 131 -1.28 -16.25 -15.80
N ARG A 132 -0.97 -16.25 -14.49
CA ARG A 132 -1.55 -17.20 -13.53
C ARG A 132 -2.24 -16.45 -12.41
N HIS A 133 -3.55 -16.66 -12.26
CA HIS A 133 -4.40 -16.00 -11.26
C HIS A 133 -4.29 -14.46 -11.26
N GLN A 134 -3.99 -13.87 -12.42
CA GLN A 134 -3.80 -12.43 -12.58
C GLN A 134 -4.42 -11.96 -13.90
N ALA A 135 -4.93 -10.73 -13.89
CA ALA A 135 -5.47 -10.04 -15.05
C ALA A 135 -5.27 -8.53 -14.85
N MET A 136 -4.96 -7.78 -15.91
CA MET A 136 -4.76 -6.33 -15.82
C MET A 136 -6.00 -5.61 -15.29
N SER A 137 -7.19 -6.06 -15.71
CA SER A 137 -8.49 -5.59 -15.24
C SER A 137 -8.71 -5.71 -13.72
N LEU A 138 -8.00 -6.61 -13.04
CA LEU A 138 -8.07 -6.77 -11.58
C LEU A 138 -7.00 -5.98 -10.83
N GLN A 139 -5.91 -5.57 -11.49
CA GLN A 139 -4.81 -4.79 -10.89
C GLN A 139 -5.16 -3.31 -10.73
N LEU A 140 -6.25 -2.83 -11.34
CA LEU A 140 -6.70 -1.44 -11.28
C LEU A 140 -7.45 -1.08 -9.99
N LEU A 141 -7.68 -2.04 -9.09
CA LEU A 141 -8.15 -1.70 -7.75
C LEU A 141 -6.95 -1.43 -6.87
N PRO A 142 -6.96 -0.32 -6.13
CA PRO A 142 -5.96 -0.09 -5.12
C PRO A 142 -6.04 -1.29 -4.18
N THR A 143 -5.02 -2.13 -4.24
CA THR A 143 -4.76 -3.11 -3.19
C THR A 143 -4.59 -2.32 -1.89
N ASN A 144 -4.78 -2.95 -0.73
CA ASN A 144 -4.54 -2.26 0.56
C ASN A 144 -3.14 -1.61 0.63
N ASP A 145 -2.19 -2.11 -0.16
CA ASP A 145 -0.85 -1.54 -0.34
C ASP A 145 -0.90 -0.16 -1.02
N ASP A 146 -1.71 0.01 -2.07
CA ASP A 146 -1.87 1.31 -2.75
C ASP A 146 -2.52 2.35 -1.82
N GLN A 147 -3.38 1.93 -0.89
CA GLN A 147 -3.94 2.81 0.13
C GLN A 147 -2.89 3.25 1.16
N HIS A 148 -1.97 2.35 1.52
CA HIS A 148 -0.83 2.65 2.38
C HIS A 148 0.14 3.62 1.69
N ASP A 149 0.43 3.39 0.42
CA ASP A 149 1.31 4.24 -0.40
C ASP A 149 0.73 5.64 -0.59
N VAL A 150 -0.58 5.76 -0.83
CA VAL A 150 -1.26 7.06 -0.88
C VAL A 150 -1.14 7.79 0.46
N LYS A 151 -1.31 7.08 1.58
CA LYS A 151 -1.14 7.68 2.93
C LYS A 151 0.30 8.14 3.16
N ILE A 152 1.30 7.35 2.75
CA ILE A 152 2.71 7.73 2.82
C ILE A 152 2.98 8.96 1.95
N LEU A 153 2.42 9.01 0.74
CA LEU A 153 2.57 10.15 -0.17
C LEU A 153 1.99 11.44 0.42
N PHE A 154 0.82 11.38 1.04
CA PHE A 154 0.25 12.52 1.78
C PHE A 154 1.18 12.99 2.90
N GLN A 155 1.74 12.07 3.68
CA GLN A 155 2.67 12.41 4.76
C GLN A 155 3.96 13.05 4.24
N ARG A 156 4.47 12.60 3.08
CA ARG A 156 5.62 13.23 2.42
C ARG A 156 5.28 14.62 1.89
N LEU A 157 4.11 14.81 1.29
CA LEU A 157 3.67 16.13 0.82
C LEU A 157 3.58 17.14 1.96
N GLU A 158 3.07 16.72 3.12
CA GLU A 158 2.99 17.58 4.30
C GLU A 158 4.39 17.96 4.82
N SER A 159 5.32 17.00 4.89
CA SER A 159 6.71 17.33 5.25
C SER A 159 7.39 18.28 4.25
N VAL A 160 7.08 18.17 2.95
CA VAL A 160 7.58 19.09 1.94
C VAL A 160 6.97 20.47 2.14
N ALA A 161 5.67 20.58 2.42
CA ALA A 161 5.01 21.85 2.70
C ALA A 161 5.63 22.55 3.94
N ASP A 162 5.93 21.79 4.99
CA ASP A 162 6.59 22.30 6.19
C ASP A 162 8.01 22.81 5.90
N THR A 163 8.82 22.03 5.17
CA THR A 163 10.18 22.46 4.81
C THR A 163 10.19 23.69 3.91
N VAL A 164 9.26 23.80 2.97
CA VAL A 164 9.09 24.99 2.12
C VAL A 164 8.70 26.19 2.97
N SER A 165 7.75 26.03 3.90
CA SER A 165 7.33 27.09 4.81
C SER A 165 8.51 27.58 5.68
N GLY A 166 9.28 26.65 6.26
CA GLY A 166 10.48 26.98 7.03
C GLY A 166 11.57 27.68 6.20
N LEU A 167 11.78 27.27 4.95
CA LEU A 167 12.71 27.95 4.04
C LEU A 167 12.22 29.36 3.68
N THR A 168 10.92 29.56 3.47
CA THR A 168 10.37 30.89 3.20
C THR A 168 10.56 31.83 4.39
N GLU A 169 10.39 31.34 5.62
CA GLU A 169 10.65 32.11 6.83
C GLU A 169 12.14 32.48 6.97
N GLN A 170 13.05 31.53 6.70
CA GLN A 170 14.48 31.80 6.68
C GLN A 170 14.88 32.84 5.62
N LEU A 171 14.24 32.83 4.45
CA LEU A 171 14.49 33.83 3.41
C LEU A 171 14.01 35.23 3.83
N ASP A 172 12.88 35.33 4.52
CA ASP A 172 12.36 36.59 5.03
C ASP A 172 13.25 37.16 6.14
N ASP A 173 13.69 36.33 7.09
CA ASP A 173 14.66 36.74 8.12
C ASP A 173 16.00 37.16 7.49
N PHE A 174 16.49 36.40 6.50
CA PHE A 174 17.70 36.76 5.77
C PHE A 174 17.56 38.11 5.06
N LYS A 175 16.41 38.38 4.42
CA LYS A 175 16.12 39.66 3.77
C LYS A 175 16.16 40.81 4.77
N ILE A 176 15.53 40.66 5.93
CA ILE A 176 15.54 41.67 7.01
C ILE A 176 16.98 41.95 7.46
N ARG A 177 17.78 40.91 7.70
CA ARG A 177 19.20 41.07 8.10
C ARG A 177 20.04 41.78 7.04
N VAL A 178 19.83 41.48 5.76
CA VAL A 178 20.52 42.14 4.64
C VAL A 178 20.15 43.62 4.58
N GLU A 179 18.86 43.96 4.74
CA GLU A 179 18.40 45.35 4.76
C GLU A 179 18.98 46.13 5.96
N GLU A 180 19.01 45.53 7.15
CA GLU A 180 19.65 46.12 8.33
C GLU A 180 21.15 46.37 8.10
N GLN A 181 21.85 45.40 7.53
CA GLN A 181 23.28 45.53 7.23
C GLN A 181 23.55 46.65 6.23
N ARG A 182 22.69 46.79 5.20
CA ARG A 182 22.76 47.91 4.25
C ARG A 182 22.54 49.25 4.96
N ARG A 183 21.57 49.35 5.86
CA ARG A 183 21.32 50.58 6.67
C ARG A 183 22.50 50.91 7.58
N ARG A 184 23.10 49.91 8.25
CA ARG A 184 24.32 50.10 9.07
C ARG A 184 25.50 50.60 8.23
N ASN A 185 25.74 49.99 7.06
CA ASN A 185 26.80 50.41 6.15
C ASN A 185 26.59 51.83 5.63
N GLN A 186 25.35 52.24 5.31
CA GLN A 186 25.03 53.62 4.95
C GLN A 186 25.33 54.59 6.10
N ARG A 187 24.92 54.28 7.34
CA ARG A 187 25.24 55.10 8.52
C ARG A 187 26.75 55.25 8.73
N LEU A 188 27.50 54.17 8.62
CA LEU A 188 28.97 54.19 8.72
C LEU A 188 29.62 55.01 7.61
N SER A 189 29.06 54.99 6.39
CA SER A 189 29.55 55.80 5.28
C SER A 189 29.39 57.31 5.52
N ILE A 190 28.24 57.71 6.10
CA ILE A 190 27.95 59.11 6.45
C ILE A 190 28.89 59.60 7.57
N ILE A 191 29.15 58.75 8.57
CA ILE A 191 30.10 59.08 9.64
C ILE A 191 31.53 59.22 9.07
N LYS A 192 31.96 58.30 8.19
CA LYS A 192 33.27 58.38 7.52
C LYS A 192 33.40 59.57 6.57
N SER A 193 32.31 60.06 5.97
CA SER A 193 32.33 61.30 5.18
C SER A 193 32.31 62.55 6.07
N SER A 194 31.61 62.53 7.21
CA SER A 194 31.55 63.64 8.17
C SER A 194 32.89 63.91 8.85
N ILE A 195 33.65 62.85 9.19
CA ILE A 195 35.00 62.97 9.77
C ILE A 195 36.00 63.63 8.80
N ARG A 196 35.78 63.57 7.48
CA ARG A 196 36.64 64.22 6.49
C ARG A 196 36.43 65.74 6.37
N HIS A 197 35.42 66.32 7.02
CA HIS A 197 35.10 67.75 6.95
C HIS A 197 35.06 68.47 8.32
N ALA A 198 35.58 67.87 9.38
CA ALA A 198 35.73 68.55 10.67
C ALA A 198 36.88 69.60 10.62
N PRO A 199 36.67 70.86 11.06
CA PRO A 199 37.75 71.85 11.15
C PRO A 199 38.76 71.46 12.25
N ARG A 200 40.05 71.72 12.02
CA ARG A 200 41.13 71.51 13.01
C ARG A 200 40.83 72.28 14.31
N PRO A 201 41.02 71.69 15.50
CA PRO A 201 40.85 72.41 16.75
C PRO A 201 41.97 73.44 16.93
N VAL A 202 41.58 74.70 17.18
CA VAL A 202 42.47 75.81 17.55
C VAL A 202 42.85 75.64 19.03
N TYR A 203 44.15 75.53 19.29
CA TYR A 203 44.71 75.41 20.63
C TYR A 203 44.58 76.76 21.38
N LYS A 204 43.78 76.81 22.45
CA LYS A 204 43.71 77.97 23.36
C LYS A 204 44.68 77.79 24.54
N ASP A 205 45.25 78.92 24.96
CA ASP A 205 46.44 79.10 25.78
C ASP A 205 46.40 78.45 27.18
N SER A 206 47.57 77.97 27.63
CA SER A 206 47.81 77.05 28.74
C SER A 206 47.60 77.64 30.16
N SER A 207 47.13 78.88 30.29
CA SER A 207 47.01 79.57 31.59
C SER A 207 45.62 79.41 32.24
N GLU A 208 44.56 79.14 31.47
CA GLU A 208 43.21 78.90 32.01
C GLU A 208 43.01 77.47 32.53
N ASN A 209 43.59 76.46 31.88
CA ASN A 209 43.45 75.07 32.29
C ASN A 209 44.03 74.78 33.69
N LYS A 210 45.11 75.47 34.08
CA LYS A 210 45.69 75.32 35.43
C LYS A 210 44.82 75.95 36.53
N LYS A 211 43.97 76.94 36.22
CA LYS A 211 43.02 77.51 37.19
C LYS A 211 41.76 76.65 37.32
N LEU A 212 41.32 75.99 36.24
CA LEU A 212 40.19 75.06 36.27
C LEU A 212 40.50 73.78 37.06
N GLU A 213 41.68 73.18 36.88
CA GLU A 213 42.08 71.98 37.63
C GLU A 213 42.26 72.24 39.13
N ARG A 214 42.77 73.42 39.51
CA ARG A 214 42.95 73.78 40.93
C ARG A 214 41.60 73.98 41.64
N ASN A 215 40.59 74.51 40.94
CA ASN A 215 39.23 74.65 41.47
C ASN A 215 38.46 73.32 41.49
N ALA A 216 38.69 72.42 40.54
CA ALA A 216 38.10 71.07 40.55
C ALA A 216 38.66 70.22 41.70
N SER A 217 39.97 70.30 41.96
CA SER A 217 40.61 69.56 43.06
C SER A 217 40.17 70.04 44.45
N LEU A 218 39.87 71.33 44.63
CA LEU A 218 39.28 71.86 45.87
C LEU A 218 37.85 71.36 46.08
N ARG A 219 37.01 71.30 45.04
CA ARG A 219 35.63 70.80 45.14
C ARG A 219 35.54 69.32 45.50
N VAL A 220 36.44 68.48 44.98
CA VAL A 220 36.49 67.04 45.33
C VAL A 220 36.91 66.84 46.79
N LYS A 221 37.85 67.62 47.32
CA LYS A 221 38.26 67.52 48.74
C LYS A 221 37.16 67.93 49.71
N PHE A 222 36.31 68.90 49.37
CA PHE A 222 35.14 69.25 50.18
C PHE A 222 34.01 68.21 50.10
N ALA A 223 33.79 67.56 48.94
CA ALA A 223 32.77 66.52 48.79
C ALA A 223 33.13 65.21 49.53
N THR A 224 34.41 64.85 49.59
CA THR A 224 34.86 63.62 50.26
C THR A 224 34.82 63.72 51.80
N GLN A 225 34.72 64.92 52.36
CA GLN A 225 34.59 65.14 53.80
C GLN A 225 33.13 65.13 54.28
N GLN A 226 32.16 65.33 53.39
CA GLN A 226 30.71 65.23 53.68
C GLN A 226 30.14 63.82 53.53
N THR A 227 30.76 62.93 52.74
CA THR A 227 30.27 61.55 52.56
C THR A 227 30.79 60.57 53.61
N LYS A 228 31.71 60.98 54.50
CA LYS A 228 32.25 60.14 55.57
C LYS A 228 31.48 60.24 56.90
N SER A 229 30.41 61.04 56.95
CA SER A 229 29.55 61.26 58.12
C SER A 229 28.10 60.79 57.93
N ILE A 230 27.79 60.08 56.83
CA ILE A 230 26.42 59.63 56.49
C ILE A 230 26.32 58.09 56.40
N ASP A 231 27.44 57.36 56.37
CA ASP A 231 27.47 55.90 56.17
C ASP A 231 27.56 55.07 57.47
N SER A 232 27.13 55.63 58.62
CA SER A 232 27.12 54.94 59.91
C SER A 232 25.73 54.63 60.49
N ASP A 233 24.63 54.98 59.81
CA ASP A 233 23.28 54.91 60.43
C ASP A 233 22.20 54.09 59.67
N GLN A 234 22.51 53.35 58.59
CA GLN A 234 21.49 52.52 57.91
C GLN A 234 22.02 51.16 57.45
N PHE A 235 22.25 50.27 58.43
CA PHE A 235 22.39 48.83 58.21
C PHE A 235 21.51 48.10 59.23
N GLU A 236 20.19 48.17 59.06
CA GLU A 236 19.28 47.21 59.70
C GLU A 236 17.95 47.16 58.95
N ASN A 237 17.51 45.94 58.65
CA ASN A 237 16.21 45.54 58.10
C ASN A 237 16.06 45.50 56.58
N ALA A 238 16.11 44.26 56.09
CA ALA A 238 14.99 43.56 55.44
C ALA A 238 15.45 42.71 54.25
N ASP A 239 16.24 41.68 54.57
CA ASP A 239 16.14 40.39 53.88
C ASP A 239 14.77 39.77 54.21
N ASN A 240 13.91 39.63 53.21
CA ASN A 240 12.96 38.52 53.03
C ASN A 240 12.00 38.85 51.88
N ASP A 241 12.23 38.26 50.71
CA ASP A 241 11.32 37.23 50.20
C ASP A 241 11.77 36.77 48.82
N VAL A 242 12.42 35.60 48.82
CA VAL A 242 12.58 34.71 47.69
C VAL A 242 11.62 33.55 47.93
N SER A 243 10.68 33.32 47.01
CA SER A 243 10.31 32.00 46.46
C SER A 243 8.87 31.98 45.95
N LEU A 244 8.69 31.59 44.69
CA LEU A 244 7.75 30.52 44.37
C LEU A 244 8.13 29.91 43.02
N PHE A 245 8.36 28.60 43.09
CA PHE A 245 8.25 27.62 42.01
C PHE A 245 6.84 27.63 41.42
#